data_AF-A0A173RB11-F1
#
_entry.id   AF-A0A173RB11-F1
#
_cell.length_a   1.000
_cell.length_b   1.000
_cell.length_c   1.000
_cell.angle_alpha   90.00
_cell.angle_beta   90.00
_cell.angle_gamma   90.00
#
_symmetry.space_group_name_H-M   'P 1'
#
loop_
_entity.id
_entity.type
_entity.pdbx_description
1 polymer ?
#
loop_
_entity_poly.entity_id
_entity_poly.type
_entity_poly.pdbx_seq_one_letter_code
_entity_poly.pdbx_strand_id
1 'polypeptide(L)'
;MKTSADSLKKSADALNDSSLWEKKKIKKKDEKTGEEIAVEDYDWDKITKAVKSFVEDYNDVVREAGESNTKDVLRNASWMTGMTDKNSNMLAKIGITIGKGNKLELDEGALKQADISSLKTIFTGYNSFVSKISQKATGISNAANRASATYTNNGTYSKTDSSLTSSKIDKEV
;
A
#
# COMPACT_ATOMS: atom_id res chain seq x y z
N MET A 1 -4.59 -11.39 -4.26
CA MET A 1 -4.40 -11.01 -2.85
C MET A 1 -2.94 -10.85 -2.46
N LYS A 2 -2.11 -11.92 -2.45
CA LYS A 2 -0.71 -11.82 -2.01
C LYS A 2 0.06 -10.74 -2.78
N THR A 3 -0.03 -10.77 -4.11
CA THR A 3 0.63 -9.79 -4.99
C THR A 3 0.23 -8.36 -4.67
N SER A 4 -1.08 -8.07 -4.56
CA SER A 4 -1.59 -6.73 -4.29
C SER A 4 -1.18 -6.23 -2.90
N ALA A 5 -1.11 -7.12 -1.91
CA ALA A 5 -0.58 -6.80 -0.60
C ALA A 5 0.93 -6.54 -0.61
N ASP A 6 1.71 -7.30 -1.40
CA ASP A 6 3.15 -7.04 -1.57
C ASP A 6 3.40 -5.70 -2.30
N SER A 7 2.58 -5.35 -3.30
CA SER A 7 2.62 -4.05 -3.97
C SER A 7 2.33 -2.90 -3.02
N LEU A 8 1.25 -3.00 -2.24
CA LEU A 8 0.90 -2.00 -1.22
C LEU A 8 2.03 -1.82 -0.20
N LYS A 9 2.66 -2.90 0.25
CA LYS A 9 3.81 -2.81 1.14
C LYS A 9 4.93 -1.99 0.48
N LYS A 10 5.24 -2.28 -0.78
CA LYS A 10 6.31 -1.62 -1.53
C LYS A 10 6.03 -0.12 -1.74
N SER A 11 4.82 0.26 -2.13
CA SER A 11 4.45 1.67 -2.30
C SER A 11 4.40 2.42 -0.97
N ALA A 12 3.92 1.77 0.09
CA ALA A 12 3.98 2.31 1.45
C ALA A 12 5.42 2.55 1.94
N ASP A 13 6.31 1.59 1.71
CA ASP A 13 7.73 1.73 2.08
C ASP A 13 8.44 2.82 1.25
N ALA A 14 8.09 2.96 -0.03
CA ALA A 14 8.64 4.02 -0.89
C ALA A 14 8.25 5.42 -0.40
N LEU A 15 7.06 5.59 0.18
CA LEU A 15 6.63 6.84 0.80
C LEU A 15 7.33 7.12 2.13
N ASN A 16 7.74 6.07 2.86
CA ASN A 16 8.49 6.20 4.10
C ASN A 16 10.01 6.39 3.88
N ASP A 17 10.49 6.24 2.65
CA ASP A 17 11.89 6.44 2.29
C ASP A 17 12.27 7.94 2.37
N SER A 18 13.28 8.27 3.17
CA SER A 18 13.75 9.65 3.37
C SER A 18 14.23 10.30 2.07
N SER A 19 14.78 9.53 1.13
CA SER A 19 15.30 10.02 -0.15
C SER A 19 14.21 10.59 -1.07
N LEU A 20 12.94 10.20 -0.85
CA LEU A 20 11.81 10.80 -1.56
C LEU A 20 11.62 12.28 -1.14
N TRP A 21 12.03 12.62 0.07
CA TRP A 21 11.73 13.90 0.71
C TRP A 21 12.93 14.84 0.84
N GLU A 22 13.99 14.57 0.10
CA GLU A 22 15.15 15.42 -0.04
C GLU A 22 14.88 16.53 -1.06
N LYS A 23 15.29 17.76 -0.72
CA LYS A 23 15.24 18.87 -1.66
C LYS A 23 16.22 18.63 -2.80
N LYS A 24 15.84 19.03 -4.00
CA LYS A 24 16.70 18.99 -5.18
C LYS A 24 16.83 20.40 -5.74
N LYS A 25 17.96 20.66 -6.41
CA LYS A 25 18.11 21.84 -7.25
C LYS A 25 17.25 21.66 -8.49
N ILE A 26 16.16 22.41 -8.57
CA ILE A 26 15.25 22.39 -9.71
C ILE A 26 15.40 23.72 -10.45
N LYS A 27 15.53 23.64 -11.78
CA LYS A 27 15.48 24.83 -12.62
C LYS A 27 14.02 25.24 -12.76
N LYS A 28 13.65 26.38 -12.19
CA LYS A 28 12.37 27.02 -12.45
C LYS A 28 12.61 28.23 -13.34
N LYS A 29 11.74 28.42 -14.32
CA LYS A 29 11.75 29.62 -15.15
C LYS A 29 11.03 30.73 -14.38
N ASP A 30 11.71 31.83 -14.12
CA ASP A 30 11.08 33.01 -13.52
C ASP A 30 10.05 33.59 -14.50
N GLU A 31 8.80 33.73 -14.07
CA GLU A 31 7.70 34.24 -14.91
C GLU A 31 7.87 35.74 -15.27
N LYS A 32 8.72 36.49 -14.56
CA LYS A 32 8.96 37.92 -14.81
C LYS A 32 10.20 38.21 -15.64
N THR A 33 11.27 37.42 -15.50
CA THR A 33 12.54 37.66 -16.20
C THR A 33 12.85 36.63 -17.28
N GLY A 34 12.17 35.48 -17.28
CA GLY A 34 12.44 34.38 -18.21
C GLY A 34 13.75 33.64 -17.95
N GLU A 35 14.49 34.00 -16.90
CA GLU A 35 15.74 33.36 -16.50
C GLU A 35 15.50 32.02 -15.76
N GLU A 36 16.37 31.05 -15.99
CA GLU A 36 16.37 29.79 -15.23
C GLU A 36 17.02 30.02 -13.86
N ILE A 37 16.20 30.14 -12.82
CA ILE A 37 16.68 30.16 -11.44
C ILE A 37 16.74 28.72 -10.91
N ALA A 38 17.89 28.34 -10.36
CA ALA A 38 18.01 27.10 -9.62
C ALA A 38 17.43 27.31 -8.21
N VAL A 39 16.23 26.77 -7.96
CA VAL A 39 15.56 26.81 -6.66
C VAL A 39 15.69 25.45 -5.99
N GLU A 40 16.00 25.43 -4.69
CA GLU A 40 15.94 24.21 -3.89
C GLU A 40 14.49 23.93 -3.48
N ASP A 41 13.89 22.93 -4.11
CA ASP A 41 12.50 22.55 -3.88
C ASP A 41 12.36 21.01 -3.96
N TYR A 42 11.17 20.49 -3.66
CA TYR A 42 10.87 19.07 -3.69
C TYR A 42 10.50 18.58 -5.08
N ASP A 43 10.82 17.31 -5.35
CA ASP A 43 10.42 16.61 -6.57
C ASP A 43 8.94 16.22 -6.49
N TRP A 44 8.06 17.22 -6.64
CA TRP A 44 6.61 17.05 -6.51
C TRP A 44 6.04 16.05 -7.49
N ASP A 45 6.63 15.86 -8.67
CA ASP A 45 6.19 14.85 -9.62
C ASP A 45 6.53 13.44 -9.14
N LYS A 46 7.74 13.23 -8.60
CA LYS A 46 8.09 11.95 -7.97
C LYS A 46 7.22 11.66 -6.73
N ILE A 47 6.96 12.67 -5.90
CA ILE A 47 6.08 12.55 -4.73
C ILE A 47 4.65 12.20 -5.17
N THR A 48 4.08 12.94 -6.12
CA THR A 48 2.73 12.71 -6.62
C THR A 48 2.60 11.30 -7.18
N LYS A 49 3.59 10.85 -7.95
CA LYS A 49 3.61 9.48 -8.49
C LYS A 49 3.66 8.42 -7.39
N ALA A 50 4.49 8.62 -6.35
CA ALA A 50 4.57 7.69 -5.23
C ALA A 50 3.25 7.61 -4.45
N VAL A 51 2.61 8.76 -4.19
CA VAL A 51 1.31 8.84 -3.51
C VAL A 51 0.22 8.16 -4.34
N LYS A 52 0.21 8.40 -5.65
CA LYS A 52 -0.73 7.79 -6.58
C LYS A 52 -0.61 6.26 -6.59
N SER A 53 0.61 5.74 -6.72
CA SER A 53 0.84 4.28 -6.67
C SER A 53 0.38 3.68 -5.33
N PHE A 54 0.63 4.36 -4.21
CA PHE A 54 0.11 3.92 -2.91
C PHE A 54 -1.42 3.87 -2.86
N VAL A 55 -2.10 4.91 -3.38
CA VAL A 55 -3.57 4.97 -3.44
C VAL A 55 -4.13 3.84 -4.31
N GLU A 56 -3.54 3.59 -5.48
CA GLU A 56 -3.93 2.50 -6.38
C GLU A 56 -3.75 1.13 -5.71
N ASP A 57 -2.57 0.86 -5.15
CA ASP A 57 -2.28 -0.41 -4.48
C ASP A 57 -3.17 -0.64 -3.23
N TYR A 58 -3.46 0.44 -2.48
CA TYR A 58 -4.37 0.37 -1.33
C TYR A 58 -5.77 -0.04 -1.78
N ASN A 59 -6.25 0.57 -2.86
CA ASN A 59 -7.58 0.31 -3.42
C ASN A 59 -7.71 -1.11 -3.96
N ASP A 60 -6.64 -1.66 -4.55
CA ASP A 60 -6.60 -3.06 -4.98
C ASP A 60 -6.68 -4.03 -3.80
N VAL A 61 -5.96 -3.75 -2.71
CA VAL A 61 -6.05 -4.56 -1.48
C VAL A 61 -7.47 -4.50 -0.89
N VAL A 62 -8.09 -3.31 -0.82
CA VAL A 62 -9.46 -3.17 -0.32
C VAL A 62 -10.46 -3.92 -1.18
N ARG A 63 -10.36 -3.82 -2.51
CA ARG A 63 -11.22 -4.54 -3.46
C ARG A 63 -11.09 -6.05 -3.28
N GLU A 64 -9.88 -6.58 -3.40
CA GLU A 64 -9.66 -8.02 -3.33
C GLU A 64 -9.96 -8.60 -1.94
N ALA A 65 -9.75 -7.81 -0.88
CA ALA A 65 -10.11 -8.25 0.47
C ALA A 65 -11.62 -8.33 0.65
N GLY A 66 -12.38 -7.41 0.05
CA GLY A 66 -13.84 -7.49 0.01
C GLY A 66 -14.36 -8.74 -0.69
N GLU A 67 -13.58 -9.33 -1.60
CA GLU A 67 -13.89 -10.56 -2.33
C GLU A 67 -13.32 -11.82 -1.65
N SER A 68 -12.56 -11.68 -0.56
CA SER A 68 -11.83 -12.78 0.07
C SER A 68 -12.69 -13.56 1.07
N ASN A 69 -12.62 -14.89 1.01
CA ASN A 69 -13.22 -15.79 2.00
C ASN A 69 -12.30 -16.09 3.20
N THR A 70 -11.09 -15.53 3.22
CA THR A 70 -10.11 -15.78 4.30
C THR A 70 -10.32 -14.81 5.46
N LYS A 71 -10.78 -15.31 6.61
CA LYS A 71 -11.04 -14.48 7.82
C LYS A 71 -9.85 -13.62 8.24
N ASP A 72 -8.63 -14.15 8.14
CA ASP A 72 -7.41 -13.39 8.48
C ASP A 72 -7.17 -12.21 7.52
N VAL A 73 -7.44 -12.39 6.23
CA VAL A 73 -7.33 -11.32 5.22
C VAL A 73 -8.36 -10.23 5.51
N LEU A 74 -9.63 -10.63 5.72
CA LEU A 74 -10.73 -9.72 6.06
C LEU A 74 -10.43 -8.89 7.31
N ARG A 75 -9.93 -9.53 8.37
CA ARG A 75 -9.59 -8.85 9.64
C ARG A 75 -8.47 -7.81 9.45
N ASN A 76 -7.43 -8.13 8.67
CA ASN A 76 -6.36 -7.17 8.42
C ASN A 76 -6.83 -6.00 7.53
N ALA A 77 -7.65 -6.27 6.52
CA ALA A 77 -8.24 -5.22 5.68
C ALA A 77 -9.22 -4.32 6.44
N SER A 78 -10.04 -4.90 7.33
CA SER A 78 -10.91 -4.13 8.23
C SER A 78 -10.11 -3.22 9.16
N TRP A 79 -8.98 -3.71 9.70
CA TRP A 79 -8.09 -2.86 10.49
C TRP A 79 -7.48 -1.73 9.66
N MET A 80 -7.02 -2.02 8.43
CA MET A 80 -6.46 -1.00 7.53
C MET A 80 -7.47 0.10 7.25
N THR A 81 -8.69 -0.25 6.83
CA THR A 81 -9.76 0.72 6.54
C THR A 81 -10.13 1.54 7.78
N GLY A 82 -10.24 0.91 8.96
CA GLY A 82 -10.48 1.62 10.22
C GLY A 82 -9.31 2.53 10.65
N MET A 83 -8.06 2.19 10.32
CA MET A 83 -6.91 3.08 10.56
C MET A 83 -6.91 4.26 9.59
N THR A 84 -7.26 4.04 8.33
CA THR A 84 -7.43 5.09 7.32
C THR A 84 -8.53 6.07 7.74
N ASP A 85 -9.68 5.56 8.19
CA ASP A 85 -10.79 6.37 8.69
C ASP A 85 -10.37 7.30 9.85
N LYS A 86 -9.63 6.76 10.83
CA LYS A 86 -9.08 7.56 11.95
C LYS A 86 -8.11 8.65 11.51
N ASN A 87 -7.46 8.50 10.35
CA ASN A 87 -6.54 9.49 9.79
C ASN A 87 -7.17 10.33 8.67
N SER A 88 -8.47 10.18 8.40
CA SER A 88 -9.19 10.86 7.31
C SER A 88 -8.95 12.38 7.28
N ASN A 89 -9.06 13.05 8.43
CA ASN A 89 -8.81 14.49 8.54
C ASN A 89 -7.37 14.89 8.19
N MET A 90 -6.39 14.05 8.49
CA MET A 90 -4.99 14.32 8.13
C MET A 90 -4.74 14.04 6.66
N LEU A 91 -5.29 12.93 6.14
CA LEU A 91 -5.23 12.57 4.72
C LEU A 91 -5.87 13.66 3.85
N ALA A 92 -7.00 14.23 4.27
CA ALA A 92 -7.69 15.28 3.52
C ALA A 92 -6.82 16.53 3.36
N LYS A 93 -5.99 16.88 4.36
CA LYS A 93 -5.05 18.01 4.29
C LYS A 93 -3.97 17.84 3.23
N ILE A 94 -3.71 16.61 2.80
CA ILE A 94 -2.74 16.29 1.75
C ILE A 94 -3.42 15.86 0.45
N GLY A 95 -4.71 16.16 0.28
CA GLY A 95 -5.46 15.84 -0.94
C GLY A 95 -5.88 14.37 -1.07
N ILE A 96 -5.89 13.59 0.02
CA ILE A 96 -6.36 12.20 0.01
C ILE A 96 -7.67 12.10 0.79
N THR A 97 -8.72 11.55 0.17
CA THR A 97 -10.01 11.36 0.83
C THR A 97 -10.47 9.90 0.76
N ILE A 98 -11.43 9.54 1.61
CA ILE A 98 -12.03 8.21 1.61
C ILE A 98 -13.34 8.29 0.83
N GLY A 99 -13.33 7.68 -0.35
CA GLY A 99 -14.49 7.54 -1.22
C GLY A 99 -15.30 6.27 -0.92
N LYS A 100 -16.11 5.88 -1.90
CA LYS A 100 -17.04 4.75 -1.77
C LYS A 100 -16.32 3.43 -1.53
N GLY A 101 -16.82 2.65 -0.58
CA GLY A 101 -16.30 1.30 -0.29
C GLY A 101 -14.92 1.34 0.38
N ASN A 102 -14.62 2.38 1.15
CA ASN A 102 -13.34 2.61 1.81
C ASN A 102 -12.15 2.75 0.86
N LYS A 103 -12.39 3.09 -0.41
CA LYS A 103 -11.33 3.38 -1.36
C LYS A 103 -10.80 4.79 -1.17
N LEU A 104 -9.52 4.99 -1.40
CA LEU A 104 -8.89 6.29 -1.41
C LEU A 104 -9.07 6.98 -2.75
N GLU A 105 -9.27 8.29 -2.70
CA GLU A 105 -9.28 9.19 -3.85
C GLU A 105 -8.18 10.24 -3.66
N LEU A 106 -7.49 10.59 -4.75
CA LEU A 106 -6.37 11.54 -4.75
C LEU A 106 -6.72 12.78 -5.57
N ASP A 107 -6.68 13.94 -4.93
CA ASP A 107 -6.61 15.24 -5.59
C ASP A 107 -5.12 15.63 -5.74
N GLU A 108 -4.58 15.40 -6.94
CA GLU A 108 -3.19 15.73 -7.26
C GLU A 108 -2.90 17.24 -7.13
N GLY A 109 -3.90 18.11 -7.32
CA GLY A 109 -3.77 19.56 -7.17
C GLY A 109 -3.64 19.95 -5.70
N ALA A 110 -4.53 19.44 -4.85
CA ALA A 110 -4.47 19.65 -3.41
C ALA A 110 -3.20 19.05 -2.80
N LEU A 111 -2.74 17.88 -3.29
CA LEU A 111 -1.48 17.26 -2.87
C LEU A 111 -0.29 18.18 -3.14
N LYS A 112 -0.19 18.74 -4.35
CA LYS A 112 0.92 19.65 -4.74
C LYS A 112 0.91 20.99 -4.00
N GLN A 113 -0.24 21.38 -3.44
CA GLN A 113 -0.40 22.58 -2.61
C GLN A 113 -0.24 22.32 -1.11
N ALA A 114 -0.24 21.05 -0.70
CA ALA A 114 -0.19 20.68 0.70
C ALA A 114 1.21 20.94 1.31
N ASP A 115 1.21 21.21 2.61
CA ASP A 115 2.47 21.40 3.34
C ASP A 115 3.26 20.09 3.41
N ILE A 116 4.52 20.14 2.97
CA ILE A 116 5.45 19.01 3.01
C ILE A 116 5.59 18.43 4.42
N SER A 117 5.46 19.25 5.46
CA SER A 117 5.50 18.77 6.86
C SER A 117 4.32 17.85 7.19
N SER A 118 3.14 18.13 6.61
CA SER A 118 1.94 17.31 6.75
C SER A 118 2.11 15.99 6.00
N LEU A 119 2.66 16.02 4.79
CA LEU A 119 2.99 14.79 4.04
C LEU A 119 3.97 13.92 4.83
N LYS A 120 5.06 14.50 5.33
CA LYS A 120 6.06 13.78 6.14
C LYS A 120 5.44 13.18 7.41
N THR A 121 4.56 13.90 8.09
CA THR A 121 3.91 13.38 9.30
C THR A 121 3.07 12.13 9.02
N ILE A 122 2.41 12.07 7.87
CA ILE A 122 1.56 10.93 7.48
C ILE A 122 2.39 9.77 6.93
N PHE A 123 3.41 10.09 6.13
CA PHE A 123 4.13 9.11 5.32
C PHE A 123 5.50 8.71 5.87
N THR A 124 6.06 9.40 6.86
CA THR A 124 7.41 9.09 7.35
C THR A 124 7.44 8.77 8.83
N GLY A 125 8.30 7.82 9.20
CA GLY A 125 8.56 7.43 10.58
C GLY A 125 7.90 6.10 10.96
N TYR A 126 8.45 5.45 11.98
CA TYR A 126 8.12 4.09 12.39
C TYR A 126 6.65 3.88 12.81
N ASN A 127 5.99 4.92 13.35
CA ASN A 127 4.60 4.85 13.82
C ASN A 127 3.63 5.70 12.98
N SER A 128 4.09 6.14 11.81
CA SER A 128 3.29 6.89 10.84
C SER A 128 2.09 6.08 10.35
N PHE A 129 1.16 6.76 9.69
CA PHE A 129 0.04 6.08 9.05
C PHE A 129 0.56 5.06 8.02
N VAL A 130 1.48 5.46 7.16
CA VAL A 130 1.93 4.58 6.07
C VAL A 130 2.75 3.39 6.55
N SER A 131 3.56 3.54 7.61
CA SER A 131 4.33 2.42 8.17
C SER A 131 3.40 1.34 8.75
N LYS A 132 2.31 1.76 9.37
CA LYS A 132 1.25 0.85 9.85
C LYS A 132 0.54 0.15 8.70
N ILE A 133 0.27 0.84 7.60
CA ILE A 133 -0.29 0.22 6.39
C ILE A 133 0.68 -0.82 5.81
N SER A 134 1.98 -0.51 5.70
CA SER A 134 3.02 -1.46 5.26
C SER A 134 3.07 -2.73 6.14
N GLN A 135 3.01 -2.57 7.46
CA GLN A 135 2.96 -3.70 8.40
C GLN A 135 1.71 -4.58 8.20
N LYS A 136 0.55 -3.97 7.92
CA LYS A 136 -0.68 -4.73 7.66
C LYS A 136 -0.71 -5.36 6.29
N ALA A 137 -0.16 -4.70 5.28
CA ALA A 137 0.04 -5.29 3.96
C ALA A 137 0.88 -6.57 4.06
N THR A 138 1.94 -6.56 4.87
CA THR A 138 2.72 -7.77 5.19
C THR A 138 1.85 -8.86 5.85
N GLY A 139 1.00 -8.49 6.81
CA GLY A 139 0.06 -9.41 7.46
C GLY A 139 -0.94 -10.05 6.49
N ILE A 140 -1.47 -9.26 5.54
CA ILE A 140 -2.37 -9.72 4.48
C ILE A 140 -1.63 -10.67 3.54
N SER A 141 -0.43 -10.31 3.08
CA SER A 141 0.39 -11.14 2.19
C SER A 141 0.66 -12.51 2.82
N ASN A 142 1.06 -12.53 4.11
CA ASN A 142 1.28 -13.76 4.85
C ASN A 142 0.00 -14.59 5.04
N ALA A 143 -1.13 -13.94 5.33
CA ALA A 143 -2.41 -14.62 5.48
C ALA A 143 -2.87 -15.25 4.15
N ALA A 144 -2.72 -14.52 3.05
CA ALA A 144 -3.03 -15.00 1.71
C ALA A 144 -2.13 -16.17 1.31
N ASN A 145 -0.83 -16.09 1.62
CA ASN A 145 0.11 -17.17 1.36
C ASN A 145 -0.22 -18.44 2.15
N ARG A 146 -0.65 -18.31 3.41
CA ARG A 146 -1.12 -19.46 4.20
C ARG A 146 -2.42 -20.05 3.66
N ALA A 147 -3.33 -19.21 3.18
CA ALA A 147 -4.58 -19.67 2.57
C ALA A 147 -4.35 -20.42 1.24
N SER A 148 -3.28 -20.09 0.51
CA SER A 148 -2.84 -20.81 -0.69
C SER A 148 -1.90 -21.99 -0.41
N ALA A 149 -1.34 -22.10 0.80
CA ALA A 149 -0.35 -23.12 1.13
C ALA A 149 -1.02 -24.50 1.23
N THR A 150 -0.38 -25.48 0.61
CA THR A 150 -0.83 -26.87 0.55
C THR A 150 -0.76 -27.60 1.88
N TYR A 151 -0.51 -26.96 3.01
CA TYR A 151 -0.40 -27.61 4.31
C TYR A 151 -1.36 -26.99 5.31
N THR A 152 -2.14 -27.83 5.97
CA THR A 152 -2.98 -27.40 7.10
C THR A 152 -2.13 -27.20 8.36
N ASN A 153 -2.66 -26.49 9.35
CA ASN A 153 -2.01 -26.30 10.66
C ASN A 153 -1.63 -27.63 11.39
N ASN A 154 -2.08 -28.79 10.90
CA ASN A 154 -1.75 -30.11 11.43
C ASN A 154 -0.69 -30.86 10.60
N GLY A 155 0.04 -30.19 9.70
CA GLY A 155 1.12 -30.81 8.92
C GLY A 155 0.65 -31.77 7.81
N THR A 156 -0.65 -31.77 7.50
CA THR A 156 -1.23 -32.57 6.42
C THR A 156 -1.42 -31.75 5.15
N TYR A 157 -1.26 -32.40 3.98
CA TYR A 157 -1.46 -31.77 2.69
C TYR A 157 -2.94 -31.37 2.47
N SER A 158 -3.17 -30.18 1.90
CA SER A 158 -4.48 -29.62 1.58
C SER A 158 -5.10 -30.37 0.40
N LYS A 159 -6.41 -30.61 0.47
CA LYS A 159 -7.14 -31.51 -0.45
C LYS A 159 -7.06 -31.12 -1.93
N THR A 160 -6.70 -29.88 -2.27
CA THR A 160 -6.51 -29.42 -3.65
C THR A 160 -5.35 -30.08 -4.38
N ASP A 161 -4.45 -30.79 -3.69
CA ASP A 161 -3.33 -31.52 -4.29
C ASP A 161 -3.39 -33.05 -4.04
N SER A 162 -4.47 -33.52 -3.39
CA SER A 162 -4.66 -34.94 -3.09
C SER A 162 -4.93 -35.82 -4.33
N SER A 163 -5.00 -35.22 -5.52
CA SER A 163 -5.05 -35.95 -6.80
C SER A 163 -3.68 -36.34 -7.35
N LEU A 164 -2.56 -35.83 -6.80
CA LEU A 164 -1.21 -36.16 -7.28
C LEU A 164 -0.55 -37.36 -6.57
N THR A 165 -1.19 -37.93 -5.55
CA THR A 165 -0.71 -39.13 -4.86
C THR A 165 -1.72 -40.29 -4.97
N SER A 166 -2.15 -40.58 -6.20
CA SER A 166 -2.74 -41.88 -6.54
C SER A 166 -1.78 -42.68 -7.41
N SER A 167 -0.63 -43.05 -6.87
CA SER A 167 0.12 -44.20 -7.37
C SER A 167 0.17 -45.24 -6.27
N LYS A 168 -0.73 -46.21 -6.41
CA LYS A 168 -0.92 -47.41 -5.61
C LYS A 168 0.41 -47.99 -5.13
N ILE A 169 0.63 -48.05 -3.82
CA ILE A 169 1.56 -48.98 -3.19
C ILE A 169 0.73 -50.20 -2.76
N ASP A 170 0.12 -50.88 -3.73
CA ASP A 170 -0.13 -52.31 -3.62
C ASP A 170 -0.63 -52.87 -4.95
N LYS A 171 0.01 -53.94 -5.38
CA LYS A 171 -0.56 -54.95 -6.26
C LYS A 171 -0.17 -56.29 -5.64
N GLU A 172 -1.06 -56.86 -4.84
CA GLU A 172 -1.10 -58.31 -4.68
C GLU A 172 -1.16 -58.94 -6.09
N VAL A 173 -0.14 -59.72 -6.47
CA VAL A 173 -0.15 -61.21 -6.43
C VAL A 173 1.29 -61.72 -6.40
#